data_AF-A0A934MPI6-F1
#
_entry.id   AF-A0A934MPI6-F1
#
_cell.length_a   1.000
_cell.length_b   1.000
_cell.length_c   1.000
_cell.angle_alpha   90.00
_cell.angle_beta   90.00
_cell.angle_gamma   90.00
#
_symmetry.space_group_name_H-M   'P 1'
#
loop_
_entity.id
_entity.type
_entity.pdbx_description
1 polymer ?
#
loop_
_entity_poly.entity_id
_entity_poly.type
_entity_poly.pdbx_seq_one_letter_code
_entity_poly.pdbx_strand_id
1 'polypeptide(L)'
;MMIQEKIQFYRITDIYLQFLHTIEPNIQSNYPYRAKPHIGVLINIGVHQYFAPLSSYKSHKYDRIKNSNRTIFKVYGKDET
;
A
#
# COMPACT_ATOMS: atom_id res chain seq x y z
N MET A 1 4.78 -16.00 21.84
CA MET A 1 5.71 -16.19 20.70
C MET A 1 5.56 -14.99 19.79
N MET A 2 6.56 -14.10 19.74
CA MET A 2 6.54 -12.96 18.82
C MET A 2 6.91 -13.49 17.44
N ILE A 3 5.91 -13.79 16.62
CA ILE A 3 6.14 -14.05 15.20
C ILE A 3 6.50 -12.69 14.61
N GLN A 4 7.77 -12.51 14.24
CA GLN A 4 8.17 -11.36 13.44
C GLN A 4 7.58 -11.56 12.06
N GLU A 5 6.34 -11.09 11.86
CA GLU A 5 5.68 -11.21 10.58
C GLU A 5 6.50 -10.46 9.54
N LYS A 6 7.10 -11.24 8.64
CA LYS A 6 7.85 -10.69 7.52
C LYS A 6 6.87 -9.93 6.65
N ILE A 7 7.21 -8.70 6.33
CA ILE A 7 6.43 -7.91 5.36
C ILE A 7 6.40 -8.65 4.02
N GLN A 8 5.19 -8.80 3.46
CA GLN A 8 4.92 -9.54 2.21
C GLN A 8 4.08 -8.72 1.23
N PHE A 9 4.01 -9.20 -0.02
CA PHE A 9 3.13 -8.66 -1.04
C PHE A 9 1.76 -9.32 -1.00
N TYR A 10 0.72 -8.50 -1.12
CA TYR A 10 -0.68 -8.93 -1.12
C TYR A 10 -1.44 -8.37 -2.32
N ARG A 11 -2.56 -9.04 -2.63
CA ARG A 11 -3.57 -8.55 -3.57
C ARG A 11 -4.91 -8.58 -2.88
N ILE A 12 -5.66 -7.49 -3.01
CA ILE A 12 -7.01 -7.37 -2.46
C ILE A 12 -8.01 -7.65 -3.58
N THR A 13 -9.03 -8.44 -3.29
CA THR A 13 -10.06 -8.81 -4.27
C THR A 13 -10.91 -7.60 -4.64
N ASP A 14 -11.41 -7.56 -5.87
CA ASP A 14 -12.29 -6.50 -6.33
C ASP A 14 -13.58 -6.44 -5.49
N ILE A 15 -14.10 -7.60 -5.08
CA ILE A 15 -15.30 -7.70 -4.22
C ILE A 15 -15.07 -6.96 -2.89
N TYR A 16 -13.91 -7.15 -2.25
CA TYR A 16 -13.63 -6.48 -0.97
C TYR A 16 -13.38 -4.98 -1.16
N LEU A 17 -12.70 -4.58 -2.25
CA LEU A 17 -12.55 -3.15 -2.57
C LEU A 17 -13.90 -2.50 -2.85
N GLN A 18 -14.80 -3.16 -3.57
CA GLN A 18 -16.16 -2.67 -3.80
C GLN A 18 -16.92 -2.47 -2.49
N PHE A 19 -16.82 -3.43 -1.55
CA PHE A 19 -17.36 -3.27 -0.21
C PHE A 19 -16.75 -2.06 0.51
N LEU A 20 -15.42 -1.92 0.52
CA LEU A 20 -14.76 -0.79 1.18
C LEU A 20 -15.15 0.57 0.55
N HIS A 21 -15.37 0.62 -0.76
CA HIS A 21 -15.81 1.82 -1.46
C HIS A 21 -17.22 2.28 -1.08
N THR A 22 -18.08 1.41 -0.54
CA THR A 22 -19.38 1.83 0.00
C THR A 22 -19.24 2.63 1.30
N ILE A 23 -18.08 2.51 1.97
CA ILE A 23 -17.76 3.17 3.24
C ILE A 23 -16.87 4.39 3.02
N GLU A 24 -15.78 4.24 2.26
CA GLU A 24 -14.84 5.32 1.92
C GLU A 24 -14.57 5.35 0.40
N PRO A 25 -15.22 6.26 -0.34
CA PRO A 25 -15.15 6.31 -1.81
C PRO A 25 -13.76 6.61 -2.37
N ASN A 26 -12.85 7.18 -1.58
CA ASN A 26 -11.50 7.54 -2.04
C ASN A 26 -10.50 6.39 -1.96
N ILE A 27 -10.92 5.19 -1.55
CA ILE A 27 -10.09 3.99 -1.62
C ILE A 27 -9.71 3.70 -3.06
N GLN A 28 -8.50 3.18 -3.26
CA GLN A 28 -7.97 2.93 -4.59
C GLN A 28 -8.47 1.58 -5.10
N SER A 29 -9.08 1.57 -6.28
CA SER A 29 -9.43 0.33 -6.98
C SER A 29 -8.19 -0.36 -7.56
N ASN A 30 -8.37 -1.63 -7.92
CA ASN A 30 -7.42 -2.35 -8.76
C ASN A 30 -7.32 -1.74 -10.17
N TYR A 31 -6.25 -2.04 -10.89
CA TYR A 31 -6.12 -1.65 -12.28
C TYR A 31 -6.99 -2.56 -13.16
N PRO A 32 -7.48 -2.07 -14.32
CA PRO A 32 -8.11 -2.94 -15.31
C PRO A 32 -7.21 -4.14 -15.61
N TYR A 33 -7.74 -5.35 -15.48
CA TYR A 33 -7.04 -6.62 -15.75
C TYR A 33 -5.84 -6.96 -14.84
N ARG A 34 -5.54 -6.15 -13.82
CA ARG A 34 -4.43 -6.42 -12.89
C ARG A 34 -4.72 -5.93 -11.47
N ALA A 35 -4.71 -6.87 -10.53
CA ALA A 35 -4.79 -6.55 -9.10
C ALA A 35 -3.59 -5.69 -8.66
N LYS A 36 -3.88 -4.61 -7.94
CA LYS A 36 -2.90 -3.69 -7.41
C LYS A 36 -2.09 -4.37 -6.31
N PRO A 37 -0.75 -4.34 -6.37
CA PRO A 37 0.07 -4.88 -5.31
C PRO A 37 -0.03 -4.00 -4.06
N HIS A 38 -0.15 -4.67 -2.91
CA HIS A 38 -0.12 -4.06 -1.59
C HIS A 38 1.03 -4.66 -0.79
N ILE A 39 1.45 -3.95 0.26
CA ILE A 39 2.44 -4.41 1.22
C ILE A 39 1.82 -4.45 2.62
N GLY A 40 2.10 -5.52 3.36
CA GLY A 40 1.57 -5.71 4.72
C GLY A 40 2.17 -6.93 5.42
N VAL A 41 1.74 -7.25 6.63
CA VAL A 41 0.92 -6.40 7.52
C VAL A 41 1.81 -5.28 8.07
N LEU A 42 1.40 -4.01 7.93
CA LEU A 42 2.21 -2.86 8.35
C LEU A 42 1.92 -2.44 9.80
N ILE A 43 0.63 -2.41 10.16
CA ILE A 43 0.14 -1.98 11.46
C ILE A 43 -1.06 -2.85 11.83
N ASN A 44 -1.15 -3.23 13.10
CA ASN A 44 -2.33 -3.86 13.68
C ASN A 44 -3.02 -2.87 14.61
N ILE A 45 -4.31 -2.61 14.39
CA ILE A 45 -5.13 -1.77 15.28
C ILE A 45 -6.36 -2.58 15.67
N GLY A 46 -6.40 -3.02 16.94
CA GLY A 46 -7.43 -3.94 17.41
C GLY A 46 -7.42 -5.23 16.60
N VAL A 47 -8.53 -5.51 15.92
CA VAL A 47 -8.71 -6.70 15.05
C VAL A 47 -8.37 -6.43 13.58
N HIS A 48 -7.96 -5.20 13.24
CA HIS A 48 -7.73 -4.79 11.86
C HIS A 48 -6.24 -4.80 11.51
N GLN A 49 -5.91 -5.46 10.41
CA GLN A 49 -4.58 -5.49 9.81
C GLN A 49 -4.53 -4.49 8.64
N TYR A 50 -3.52 -3.63 8.62
CA TYR A 50 -3.40 -2.57 7.62
C TYR A 50 -2.37 -2.91 6.53
N PHE A 51 -2.76 -2.60 5.30
CA PHE A 51 -1.99 -2.82 4.08
C PHE A 51 -1.86 -1.50 3.32
N ALA A 52 -0.67 -1.19 2.79
CA ALA A 52 -0.48 0.00 1.96
C ALA A 52 -0.43 -0.37 0.46
N PRO A 53 -1.11 0.39 -0.42
CA PRO A 53 -1.01 0.19 -1.86
C PRO A 53 0.36 0.63 -2.37
N LEU A 54 0.97 -0.19 -3.23
CA LEU A 54 2.19 0.19 -3.93
C LEU A 54 1.85 0.90 -5.25
N SER A 55 2.73 1.81 -5.64
CA SER A 55 2.65 2.50 -6.93
C SER A 55 4.03 2.57 -7.56
N SER A 56 4.09 2.34 -8.87
CA SER A 56 5.29 2.57 -9.65
C SER A 56 5.69 4.03 -9.59
N TYR A 57 7.00 4.27 -9.67
CA TYR A 57 7.58 5.60 -9.72
C TYR A 57 7.13 6.37 -10.98
N LYS A 58 6.98 7.68 -10.80
CA LYS A 58 6.51 8.70 -11.74
C LYS A 58 7.16 10.02 -11.31
N SER A 59 8.21 10.44 -12.01
CA SER A 59 9.02 11.62 -11.67
C SER A 59 8.17 12.87 -11.40
N HIS A 60 7.27 13.21 -12.35
CA HIS A 60 6.34 14.34 -12.27
C HIS A 60 5.42 14.35 -11.02
N LYS A 61 5.27 13.21 -10.33
CA LYS A 61 4.43 13.08 -9.13
C LYS A 61 5.25 12.97 -7.85
N TYR A 62 6.30 12.16 -7.84
CA TYR A 62 6.99 11.78 -6.58
C TYR A 62 8.24 12.61 -6.29
N ASP A 63 8.86 13.25 -7.28
CA ASP A 63 10.09 14.03 -7.04
C ASP A 63 9.83 15.24 -6.14
N ARG A 64 8.66 15.87 -6.30
CA ARG A 64 8.21 16.98 -5.45
C ARG A 64 7.84 16.58 -4.01
N ILE A 65 7.75 15.28 -3.70
CA ILE A 65 7.37 14.80 -2.37
C ILE A 65 8.63 14.68 -1.52
N LYS A 66 8.71 15.45 -0.44
CA LYS A 66 9.84 15.42 0.50
C LYS A 66 9.88 14.09 1.26
N ASN A 67 11.07 13.61 1.61
CA ASN A 67 11.26 12.40 2.42
C ASN A 67 10.71 12.53 3.85
N SER A 68 10.49 13.76 4.33
CA SER A 68 9.82 14.04 5.60
C SER A 68 8.29 13.87 5.57
N ASN A 69 7.72 13.53 4.40
CA ASN A 69 6.30 13.26 4.27
C ASN A 69 5.92 12.00 5.08
N ARG A 70 4.87 12.10 5.91
CA ARG A 70 4.45 11.02 6.81
C ARG A 70 3.44 10.04 6.21
N THR A 71 2.94 10.30 5.00
CA THR A 71 1.90 9.49 4.34
C THR A 71 2.43 8.67 3.17
N ILE A 72 3.61 9.02 2.64
CA ILE A 72 4.24 8.35 1.50
C ILE A 72 5.67 7.96 1.87
N PHE A 73 5.95 6.67 1.76
CA PHE A 73 7.29 6.11 1.92
C PHE A 73 7.87 5.78 0.54
N LYS A 74 8.98 6.43 0.17
CA LYS A 74 9.69 6.14 -1.09
C LYS A 74 10.57 4.90 -0.89
N VAL A 75 10.50 3.97 -1.83
CA VAL A 75 11.27 2.72 -1.82
C VAL A 75 12.33 2.80 -2.91
N TYR A 76 13.56 2.45 -2.56
CA TYR A 76 14.73 2.49 -3.44
C TYR A 76 15.37 1.09 -3.52
N GLY A 77 16.18 0.86 -4.56
CA GLY A 77 17.09 -0.28 -4.56
C GLY A 77 18.03 -0.24 -3.35
N LYS A 78 18.49 -1.39 -2.87
CA LYS A 78 19.34 -1.50 -1.68
C LYS A 78 20.58 -0.60 -1.74
N ASP A 79 21.07 -0.33 -2.95
CA ASP A 79 22.30 0.39 -3.22
C ASP A 79 22.05 1.80 -3.84
N GLU A 80 20.82 2.31 -3.81
CA GLU A 80 20.39 3.54 -4.49
C GLU A 80 19.98 4.68 -3.53
N THR A 81 20.74 4.90 -2.46
CA THR A 81 20.50 6.01 -1.50
C THR A 81 21.58 7.07 -1.52
#